data_AF-A0AAN0KP91-F1
#
_entry.id   AF-A0AAN0KP91-F1
#
_cell.length_a   1.000
_cell.length_b   1.000
_cell.length_c   1.000
_cell.angle_alpha   90.00
_cell.angle_beta   90.00
_cell.angle_gamma   90.00
#
_symmetry.space_group_name_H-M   'P 1'
#
loop_
_entity.id
_entity.type
_entity.pdbx_description
1 polymer ?
#
loop_
_entity_poly.entity_id
_entity_poly.type
_entity_poly.pdbx_seq_one_letter_code
_entity_poly.pdbx_strand_id
1 'polypeptide(L)'
;MMLDMLNAQTSIAETPIGDQLPLRVKTILERNGIHTIEGVRSAYPNELLKMRGMGMFRFKQIETALFPGKSFIPARIYSPVRHIKGSSLNGVFAPETVQALARGGITTVEQLLAREPKVLLKIRGLGIHKLREIEDTIHERKKD
;
A
#
# COMPACT_ATOMS: atom_id res chain seq x y z
N MET A 1 -4.98 55.01 -24.93
CA MET A 1 -3.93 54.06 -25.35
C MET A 1 -3.05 53.83 -24.14
N MET A 2 -3.44 52.84 -23.35
CA MET A 2 -2.77 51.54 -23.17
C MET A 2 -1.80 51.61 -21.99
N LEU A 3 -2.32 51.12 -20.85
CA LEU A 3 -1.61 50.90 -19.61
C LEU A 3 -0.43 49.95 -19.86
N ASP A 4 0.77 50.45 -19.56
CA ASP A 4 2.00 49.69 -19.57
C ASP A 4 1.93 48.51 -18.58
N MET A 5 1.97 47.31 -19.15
CA MET A 5 2.80 46.19 -18.71
C MET A 5 2.89 45.91 -17.20
N LEU A 6 1.78 45.49 -16.59
CA LEU A 6 1.82 44.61 -15.42
C LEU A 6 1.97 43.15 -15.87
N ASN A 7 3.18 42.80 -16.32
CA ASN A 7 3.57 41.39 -16.43
C ASN A 7 4.67 41.13 -15.42
N ALA A 8 4.29 41.16 -14.14
CA ALA A 8 5.10 40.61 -13.06
C ALA A 8 5.08 39.08 -13.23
N GLN A 9 5.97 38.56 -14.08
CA GLN A 9 6.37 37.16 -14.02
C GLN A 9 7.02 36.97 -12.64
N THR A 10 6.22 36.55 -11.66
CA THR A 10 6.70 35.98 -10.42
C THR A 10 7.45 34.70 -10.79
N SER A 11 8.76 34.84 -11.01
CA SER A 11 9.71 33.73 -10.96
C SER A 11 9.56 33.11 -9.57
N ILE A 12 8.74 32.07 -9.46
CA ILE A 12 8.68 31.25 -8.25
C ILE A 12 10.07 30.65 -8.12
N ALA A 13 10.88 31.17 -7.19
CA ALA A 13 12.19 30.62 -6.92
C ALA A 13 12.00 29.14 -6.52
N GLU A 14 12.49 28.22 -7.35
CA GLU A 14 12.36 26.81 -7.09
C GLU A 14 13.37 26.40 -6.01
N THR A 15 12.88 25.86 -4.90
CA THR A 15 13.68 25.45 -3.76
C THR A 15 14.14 24.00 -3.98
N PRO A 16 15.45 23.71 -3.97
CA PRO A 16 15.93 22.33 -4.06
C PRO A 16 15.44 21.47 -2.88
N ILE A 17 15.18 20.19 -3.12
CA ILE A 17 14.71 19.25 -2.07
C ILE A 17 15.72 19.11 -0.91
N GLY A 18 17.02 19.23 -1.19
CA GLY A 18 18.08 19.19 -0.18
C GLY A 18 18.02 17.96 0.73
N ASP A 19 18.18 18.14 2.04
CA ASP A 19 18.13 17.08 3.06
C ASP A 19 16.81 17.00 3.83
N GLN A 20 15.76 17.66 3.32
CA GLN A 20 14.45 17.69 3.97
C GLN A 20 13.70 16.36 3.91
N LEU A 21 14.11 15.46 3.00
CA LEU A 21 13.47 14.16 2.80
C LEU A 21 14.48 13.01 2.95
N PRO A 22 14.04 11.84 3.47
CA PRO A 22 14.89 10.65 3.55
C PRO A 22 15.45 10.25 2.18
N LEU A 23 16.69 9.74 2.14
CA LEU A 23 17.39 9.37 0.90
C LEU A 23 16.52 8.55 -0.06
N ARG A 24 15.78 7.55 0.46
CA ARG A 24 14.96 6.69 -0.39
C ARG A 24 13.79 7.41 -1.05
N VAL A 25 13.24 8.44 -0.39
CA VAL A 25 12.19 9.29 -0.95
C VAL A 25 12.79 10.18 -2.04
N LYS A 26 13.95 10.82 -1.76
CA LYS A 26 14.70 11.63 -2.74
C LYS A 26 15.00 10.87 -4.03
N THR A 27 15.55 9.67 -3.90
CA THR A 27 15.83 8.81 -5.06
C THR A 27 14.58 8.47 -5.89
N ILE A 28 13.41 8.33 -5.27
CA ILE A 28 12.17 8.10 -6.02
C ILE A 28 11.76 9.38 -6.75
N LEU A 29 11.80 10.53 -6.09
CA LEU A 29 11.46 11.83 -6.68
C LEU A 29 12.38 12.16 -7.88
N GLU A 30 13.69 12.02 -7.70
CA GLU A 30 14.69 12.24 -8.76
C GLU A 30 14.46 11.35 -9.98
N ARG A 31 14.15 10.07 -9.77
CA ARG A 31 13.83 9.13 -10.88
C ARG A 31 12.57 9.51 -11.64
N ASN A 32 11.69 10.32 -11.05
CA ASN A 32 10.49 10.85 -11.67
C ASN A 32 10.67 12.33 -12.09
N GLY A 33 11.90 12.84 -12.12
CA GLY A 33 12.22 14.20 -12.58
C GLY A 33 11.83 15.31 -11.61
N ILE A 34 11.55 15.01 -10.35
CA ILE A 34 11.21 16.01 -9.33
C ILE A 34 12.43 16.32 -8.48
N HIS A 35 12.94 17.54 -8.63
CA HIS A 35 14.15 18.01 -7.96
C HIS A 35 13.89 19.15 -6.96
N THR A 36 12.68 19.71 -6.96
CA THR A 36 12.31 20.93 -6.22
C THR A 36 11.11 20.69 -5.32
N ILE A 37 11.00 21.46 -4.23
CA ILE A 37 9.88 21.39 -3.29
C ILE A 37 8.57 21.76 -3.99
N GLU A 38 8.61 22.74 -4.88
CA GLU A 38 7.49 23.20 -5.69
C GLU A 38 7.03 22.09 -6.63
N GLY A 39 7.97 21.34 -7.23
CA GLY A 39 7.66 20.14 -7.99
C GLY A 39 6.94 19.06 -7.16
N VAL A 40 7.36 18.83 -5.91
CA VAL A 40 6.66 17.92 -4.99
C VAL A 40 5.25 18.43 -4.66
N ARG A 41 5.10 19.74 -4.41
CA ARG A 41 3.80 20.39 -4.14
C ARG A 41 2.83 20.25 -5.31
N SER A 42 3.32 20.41 -6.53
CA SER A 42 2.53 20.24 -7.75
C SER A 42 2.12 18.79 -8.00
N ALA A 43 2.97 17.82 -7.63
CA ALA A 43 2.66 16.40 -7.78
C ALA A 43 1.75 15.82 -6.68
N TYR A 44 1.59 16.53 -5.56
CA TYR A 44 0.78 16.08 -4.44
C TYR A 44 -0.73 16.15 -4.75
N PRO A 45 -1.56 15.19 -4.27
CA PRO A 45 -1.18 13.93 -3.66
C PRO A 45 -1.06 12.78 -4.68
N ASN A 46 -1.79 12.87 -5.80
CA ASN A 46 -2.06 11.73 -6.67
C ASN A 46 -0.87 11.32 -7.52
N GLU A 47 -0.12 12.26 -8.09
CA GLU A 47 1.02 11.93 -8.96
C GLU A 47 2.17 11.32 -8.14
N LEU A 48 2.38 11.80 -6.90
CA LEU A 48 3.32 11.17 -5.96
C LEU A 48 2.97 9.69 -5.73
N LEU A 49 1.70 9.36 -5.49
CA LEU A 49 1.27 7.98 -5.22
C LEU A 49 1.33 7.04 -6.43
N LYS A 50 1.37 7.59 -7.65
CA LYS A 50 1.57 6.79 -8.88
C LYS A 50 3.04 6.38 -9.07
N MET A 51 3.98 7.02 -8.39
CA MET A 51 5.40 6.75 -8.55
C MET A 51 5.77 5.36 -8.04
N ARG A 52 6.50 4.59 -8.86
CA ARG A 52 6.94 3.24 -8.49
C ARG A 52 7.81 3.29 -7.23
N GLY A 53 7.37 2.56 -6.19
CA GLY A 53 8.04 2.51 -4.89
C GLY A 53 7.57 3.58 -3.90
N MET A 54 6.72 4.51 -4.31
CA MET A 54 6.07 5.49 -3.44
C MET A 54 4.81 4.89 -2.80
N GLY A 55 5.00 3.97 -1.86
CA GLY A 55 3.91 3.45 -1.03
C GLY A 55 3.49 4.47 0.05
N MET A 56 2.33 4.23 0.68
CA MET A 56 1.77 5.15 1.68
C MET A 56 2.74 5.54 2.79
N PHE A 57 3.58 4.61 3.26
CA PHE A 57 4.59 4.91 4.27
C PHE A 57 5.53 6.05 3.84
N ARG A 58 6.08 5.98 2.63
CA ARG A 58 7.02 6.99 2.09
C ARG A 58 6.29 8.29 1.74
N PHE A 59 5.07 8.16 1.23
CA PHE A 59 4.21 9.31 1.00
C PHE A 59 3.93 10.09 2.31
N LYS A 60 3.68 9.39 3.43
CA LYS A 60 3.53 10.04 4.74
C LYS A 60 4.79 10.77 5.20
N GLN A 61 6.00 10.28 4.86
CA GLN A 61 7.24 11.00 5.15
C GLN A 61 7.31 12.35 4.43
N ILE A 62 6.81 12.43 3.18
CA ILE A 62 6.69 13.69 2.44
C ILE A 62 5.72 14.63 3.15
N GLU A 63 4.55 14.12 3.57
CA GLU A 63 3.56 14.94 4.27
C GLU A 63 4.10 15.54 5.57
N THR A 64 4.76 14.71 6.40
CA THR A 64 5.36 15.18 7.65
C THR A 64 6.39 16.28 7.42
N ALA A 65 7.20 16.17 6.37
CA ALA A 65 8.28 17.13 6.11
C ALA A 65 7.79 18.42 5.41
N LEU A 66 6.90 18.30 4.42
CA LEU A 66 6.59 19.39 3.49
C LEU A 66 5.16 19.91 3.57
N PHE A 67 4.26 19.18 4.23
CA PHE A 67 2.84 19.53 4.34
C PHE A 67 2.34 19.42 5.79
N PRO A 68 2.95 20.16 6.75
CA PRO A 68 2.54 20.10 8.14
C PRO A 68 1.05 20.45 8.28
N GLY A 69 0.31 19.60 9.02
CA GLY A 69 -1.13 19.76 9.21
C GLY A 69 -2.01 19.26 8.06
N LYS A 70 -1.43 18.79 6.94
CA LYS A 70 -2.19 18.09 5.89
C LYS A 70 -1.94 16.59 5.98
N SER A 71 -3.00 15.82 5.75
CA SER A 71 -2.94 14.36 5.66
C SER A 71 -3.94 13.90 4.62
N PHE A 72 -3.43 13.50 3.47
CA PHE A 72 -4.22 12.84 2.44
C PHE A 72 -4.59 11.44 2.92
N ILE A 73 -5.88 11.17 2.86
CA ILE A 73 -6.47 9.85 3.09
C ILE A 73 -6.91 9.37 1.72
N PRO A 74 -6.22 8.40 1.10
CA PRO A 74 -6.72 7.83 -0.14
C PRO A 74 -8.12 7.30 0.12
N ALA A 75 -9.07 7.63 -0.76
CA ALA A 75 -10.33 6.91 -0.81
C ALA A 75 -9.95 5.43 -0.85
N ARG A 76 -10.46 4.62 0.09
CA ARG A 76 -10.10 3.20 0.19
C ARG A 76 -10.37 2.55 -1.16
N ILE A 77 -9.35 2.46 -2.01
CA ILE A 77 -9.33 1.51 -3.09
C ILE A 77 -9.17 0.20 -2.33
N TYR A 78 -10.29 -0.41 -1.98
CA TYR A 78 -10.32 -1.84 -1.74
C TYR A 78 -9.63 -2.41 -2.96
N SER A 79 -8.36 -2.82 -2.81
CA SER A 79 -7.81 -3.78 -3.76
C SER A 79 -8.85 -4.88 -3.75
N PRO A 80 -9.54 -5.14 -4.88
CA PRO A 80 -10.65 -6.05 -4.89
C PRO A 80 -10.19 -7.31 -4.19
N VAL A 81 -10.98 -7.76 -3.22
CA VAL A 81 -10.76 -8.98 -2.46
C VAL A 81 -10.24 -10.02 -3.45
N ARG A 82 -8.98 -10.44 -3.28
CA ARG A 82 -8.33 -11.32 -4.26
C ARG A 82 -8.96 -12.70 -4.12
N HIS A 83 -10.02 -12.95 -4.88
CA HIS A 83 -10.56 -14.28 -5.08
C HIS A 83 -9.46 -15.13 -5.72
N ILE A 84 -9.07 -16.22 -5.05
CA ILE A 84 -8.17 -17.20 -5.63
C ILE A 84 -9.01 -18.09 -6.54
N LYS A 85 -8.79 -18.01 -7.86
CA LYS A 85 -9.57 -18.78 -8.84
C LYS A 85 -9.59 -20.28 -8.49
N GLY A 86 -10.78 -20.86 -8.40
CA GLY A 86 -10.97 -22.28 -8.08
C GLY A 86 -10.77 -22.67 -6.61
N SER A 87 -10.53 -21.71 -5.72
CA SER A 87 -10.39 -22.00 -4.28
C SER A 87 -11.76 -22.08 -3.60
N SER A 88 -12.04 -23.19 -2.91
CA SER A 88 -13.23 -23.31 -2.05
C SER A 88 -13.07 -22.59 -0.71
N LEU A 89 -11.89 -22.04 -0.43
CA LEU A 89 -11.60 -21.24 0.75
C LEU A 89 -12.07 -19.77 0.62
N ASN A 90 -12.40 -19.32 -0.61
CA ASN A 90 -12.94 -17.98 -0.83
C ASN A 90 -14.28 -17.84 -0.09
N GLY A 91 -14.45 -16.75 0.64
CA GLY A 91 -15.67 -16.50 1.44
C GLY A 91 -15.78 -17.36 2.71
N VAL A 92 -14.89 -18.35 2.89
CA VAL A 92 -14.73 -19.09 4.16
C VAL A 92 -13.75 -18.37 5.08
N PHE A 93 -12.62 -17.91 4.52
CA PHE A 93 -11.59 -17.18 5.26
C PHE A 93 -11.38 -15.78 4.68
N ALA A 94 -10.74 -14.91 5.48
CA ALA A 94 -10.31 -13.60 5.03
C ALA A 94 -9.39 -13.71 3.79
N PRO A 95 -9.44 -12.75 2.83
CA PRO A 95 -8.72 -12.84 1.56
C PRO A 95 -7.20 -13.01 1.72
N GLU A 96 -6.61 -12.38 2.72
CA GLU A 96 -5.19 -12.47 3.04
C GLU A 96 -4.81 -13.86 3.54
N THR A 97 -5.73 -14.54 4.22
CA THR A 97 -5.58 -15.91 4.69
C THR A 97 -5.71 -16.88 3.52
N VAL A 98 -6.71 -16.71 2.66
CA VAL A 98 -6.86 -17.50 1.43
C VAL A 98 -5.64 -17.35 0.53
N GLN A 99 -5.12 -16.13 0.38
CA GLN A 99 -3.90 -15.90 -0.40
C GLN A 99 -2.67 -16.55 0.22
N ALA A 100 -2.53 -16.53 1.55
CA ALA A 100 -1.42 -17.20 2.22
C ALA A 100 -1.50 -18.72 2.01
N LEU A 101 -2.67 -19.33 2.21
CA LEU A 101 -2.92 -20.76 1.97
C LEU A 101 -2.64 -21.15 0.51
N ALA A 102 -3.08 -20.35 -0.46
CA ALA A 102 -2.84 -20.60 -1.87
C ALA A 102 -1.33 -20.58 -2.22
N ARG A 103 -0.51 -19.74 -1.57
CA ARG A 103 0.96 -19.80 -1.72
C ARG A 103 1.55 -21.11 -1.23
N GLY A 104 0.94 -21.73 -0.23
CA GLY A 104 1.28 -23.06 0.26
C GLY A 104 0.66 -24.21 -0.55
N GLY A 105 0.00 -23.91 -1.68
CA GLY A 105 -0.68 -24.91 -2.51
C GLY A 105 -1.97 -25.45 -1.90
N ILE A 106 -2.57 -24.73 -0.94
CA ILE A 106 -3.81 -25.11 -0.27
C ILE A 106 -4.93 -24.21 -0.80
N THR A 107 -5.83 -24.78 -1.59
CA THR A 107 -6.96 -24.09 -2.20
C THR A 107 -8.31 -24.69 -1.80
N THR A 108 -8.33 -25.79 -1.04
CA THR A 108 -9.57 -26.40 -0.55
C THR A 108 -9.55 -26.68 0.95
N VAL A 109 -10.75 -26.84 1.54
CA VAL A 109 -10.90 -27.17 2.95
C VAL A 109 -10.32 -28.56 3.24
N GLU A 110 -10.49 -29.52 2.33
CA GLU A 110 -9.95 -30.88 2.48
C GLU A 110 -8.43 -30.86 2.49
N GLN A 111 -7.81 -30.09 1.58
CA GLN A 111 -6.36 -29.90 1.55
C GLN A 111 -5.86 -29.22 2.82
N LEU A 112 -6.63 -28.30 3.40
CA LEU A 112 -6.28 -27.62 4.65
C LEU A 112 -6.34 -28.59 5.84
N LEU A 113 -7.42 -29.37 5.95
CA LEU A 113 -7.62 -30.37 7.00
C LEU A 113 -6.62 -31.54 6.92
N ALA A 114 -6.13 -31.85 5.73
CA ALA A 114 -5.11 -32.88 5.52
C ALA A 114 -3.69 -32.46 5.95
N ARG A 115 -3.49 -31.21 6.40
CA ARG A 115 -2.18 -30.68 6.77
C ARG A 115 -2.07 -30.52 8.27
N GLU A 116 -0.92 -30.92 8.81
CA GLU A 116 -0.61 -30.66 10.21
C GLU A 116 -0.39 -29.17 10.48
N PRO A 117 -0.83 -28.65 11.65
CA PRO A 117 -0.65 -27.25 12.01
C PRO A 117 0.80 -26.75 11.90
N LYS A 118 1.78 -27.60 12.25
CA LYS A 118 3.22 -27.28 12.13
C LYS A 118 3.66 -27.04 10.69
N VAL A 119 3.01 -27.68 9.71
CA VAL A 119 3.28 -27.50 8.29
C VAL A 119 2.66 -26.19 7.81
N LEU A 120 1.46 -25.86 8.28
CA LEU A 120 0.78 -24.61 7.96
C LEU A 120 1.58 -23.39 8.43
N LEU A 121 2.21 -23.46 9.60
CA LEU A 121 3.07 -22.38 10.13
C LEU A 121 4.34 -22.11 9.30
N LYS A 122 4.74 -23.04 8.42
CA LYS A 122 5.86 -22.80 7.48
C LYS A 122 5.44 -21.95 6.28
N ILE A 123 4.14 -21.78 6.04
CA ILE A 123 3.63 -20.99 4.93
C ILE A 123 3.82 -19.50 5.25
N ARG A 124 4.47 -18.79 4.34
CA ARG A 124 4.70 -17.35 4.47
C ARG A 124 3.37 -16.61 4.65
N GLY A 125 3.24 -15.94 5.79
CA GLY A 125 2.06 -15.13 6.13
C GLY A 125 0.98 -15.87 6.93
N LEU A 126 1.25 -17.10 7.39
CA LEU A 126 0.47 -17.83 8.40
C LEU A 126 1.27 -17.92 9.70
N GLY A 127 1.04 -16.96 10.60
CA GLY A 127 1.54 -17.01 11.97
C GLY A 127 0.55 -17.69 12.91
N ILE A 128 0.92 -17.82 14.19
CA ILE A 128 0.13 -18.55 15.18
C ILE A 128 -1.28 -17.98 15.39
N HIS A 129 -1.45 -16.66 15.30
CA HIS A 129 -2.77 -16.02 15.40
C HIS A 129 -3.68 -16.40 14.24
N LYS A 130 -3.17 -16.34 13.01
CA LYS A 130 -3.93 -16.76 11.82
C LYS A 130 -4.25 -18.25 11.83
N LEU A 131 -3.36 -19.08 12.36
CA LEU A 131 -3.64 -20.50 12.51
C LEU A 131 -4.82 -20.74 13.46
N ARG A 132 -4.87 -20.04 14.60
CA ARG A 132 -6.01 -20.10 15.52
C ARG A 132 -7.31 -19.64 14.87
N GLU A 133 -7.29 -18.50 14.18
CA GLU A 133 -8.47 -18.02 13.42
C GLU A 133 -8.98 -19.07 12.41
N ILE A 134 -8.06 -19.76 11.74
CA ILE A 134 -8.42 -20.85 10.83
C ILE A 134 -9.08 -22.00 11.58
N GLU A 135 -8.49 -22.44 12.69
CA GLU A 135 -9.00 -23.54 13.52
C GLU A 135 -10.38 -23.21 14.09
N ASP A 136 -10.59 -22.00 14.59
CA ASP A 136 -11.85 -21.51 15.13
C ASP A 136 -12.94 -21.52 14.04
N THR A 137 -12.64 -20.95 12.87
CA THR A 137 -13.56 -20.93 11.73
C THR A 137 -13.96 -22.34 11.28
N ILE A 138 -13.01 -23.28 11.24
CA ILE A 138 -13.27 -24.68 10.88
C ILE A 138 -14.14 -25.35 11.95
N HIS A 139 -13.89 -25.06 13.23
CA HIS A 139 -14.63 -25.65 14.33
C HIS A 139 -16.08 -25.18 14.37
N GLU A 140 -16.32 -23.89 14.14
CA GLU A 140 -17.68 -23.32 14.05
C GLU A 140 -18.49 -23.99 12.93
N ARG A 141 -17.91 -24.15 11.74
CA ARG A 141 -18.59 -24.75 10.59
C ARG A 141 -18.85 -26.25 10.68
N LYS A 142 -18.27 -26.94 11.68
CA LYS A 142 -18.57 -28.36 11.96
C LYS A 142 -19.79 -28.54 12.87
N LYS A 143 -20.32 -27.47 13.45
CA LYS A 143 -21.50 -27.49 14.32
C LYS A 143 -22.81 -27.23 13.58
N ASP A 144 -22.71 -26.73 12.35
CA ASP A 144 -23.82 -26.54 11.40
C ASP A 144 -24.03 -27.80 10.55
#